data_AF-A0A8R1HPR7-F1
#
_entry.id   AF-A0A8R1HPR7-F1
#
_cell.length_a   1.000
_cell.length_b   1.000
_cell.length_c   1.000
_cell.angle_alpha   90.00
_cell.angle_beta   90.00
_cell.angle_gamma   90.00
#
_symmetry.space_group_name_H-M   'P 1'
#
loop_
_entity.id
_entity.type
_entity.pdbx_description
1 polymer ?
#
loop_
_entity_poly.entity_id
_entity_poly.type
_entity_poly.pdbx_seq_one_letter_code
_entity_poly.pdbx_strand_id
1 'polypeptide(L)'
;MVCLIHASIFIERLYASLRLGHYENSEASKPTLSVFLLIFSCASALTIVYFMLIADDKDEKITHCLSFSATKMGNSFYTLFCCQFYFEIGLFMSQFLLRNYNRLQQQDITKTLGCKYQLFENLQVLEQITPIIITCSLVIGTYNLTALLLRLFKDVISKNLYILLTFYIWVMPHLPYLMSFLSFRIIRENIRSKTERLKDAVTSSEEAVFSFSMYKWDEAYDRRFNVTVGKIRWWNKICRLINL
;
A
#
# COMPACT_ATOMS: atom_id res chain seq x y z
N MET A 1 16.97 3.47 -6.89
CA MET A 1 16.18 2.22 -7.04
C MET A 1 14.76 2.36 -6.52
N VAL A 2 14.54 2.82 -5.27
CA VAL A 2 13.18 3.01 -4.68
C VAL A 2 12.25 3.85 -5.56
N CYS A 3 12.74 4.96 -6.11
CA CYS A 3 11.95 5.86 -6.98
C CYS A 3 11.41 5.15 -8.23
N LEU A 4 12.20 4.26 -8.85
CA LEU A 4 11.80 3.50 -10.05
C LEU A 4 10.73 2.45 -9.73
N ILE A 5 10.79 1.87 -8.53
CA ILE A 5 9.76 0.96 -8.03
C ILE A 5 8.46 1.73 -7.79
N HIS A 6 8.50 2.90 -7.15
CA HIS A 6 7.31 3.75 -6.98
C HIS A 6 6.71 4.15 -8.33
N ALA A 7 7.55 4.47 -9.32
CA ALA A 7 7.11 4.79 -10.67
C ALA A 7 6.44 3.59 -11.35
N SER A 8 7.00 2.39 -11.21
CA SER A 8 6.42 1.15 -11.74
C SER A 8 5.04 0.87 -11.14
N ILE A 9 4.93 0.98 -9.81
CA ILE A 9 3.65 0.84 -9.11
C ILE A 9 2.65 1.90 -9.60
N PHE A 10 3.09 3.15 -9.75
CA PHE A 10 2.23 4.22 -10.28
C PHE A 10 1.72 3.90 -11.69
N ILE A 11 2.60 3.48 -12.60
CA ILE A 11 2.25 3.14 -13.98
C ILE A 11 1.25 1.98 -14.02
N GLU A 12 1.47 0.94 -13.20
CA GLU A 12 0.53 -0.19 -13.08
C GLU A 12 -0.86 0.28 -12.63
N ARG A 13 -0.92 1.15 -11.61
CA ARG A 13 -2.20 1.66 -11.08
C ARG A 13 -2.88 2.64 -12.02
N LEU A 14 -2.11 3.45 -12.74
CA LEU A 14 -2.60 4.33 -13.80
C LEU A 14 -3.20 3.50 -14.93
N TYR A 15 -2.52 2.44 -15.36
CA TYR A 15 -3.02 1.53 -16.38
C TYR A 15 -4.32 0.83 -15.93
N ALA A 16 -4.38 0.38 -14.68
CA ALA A 16 -5.58 -0.22 -14.10
C ALA A 16 -6.76 0.77 -14.07
N SER A 17 -6.51 2.05 -13.75
CA SER A 17 -7.51 3.12 -13.80
C SER A 17 -8.00 3.45 -15.20
N LEU A 18 -7.11 3.44 -16.21
CA LEU A 18 -7.47 3.76 -17.59
C LEU A 18 -8.20 2.62 -18.30
N ARG A 19 -7.92 1.36 -17.94
CA ARG A 19 -8.55 0.16 -18.52
C ARG A 19 -9.49 -0.57 -17.55
N LEU A 20 -10.38 0.19 -16.92
CA LEU A 20 -11.50 -0.35 -16.16
C LEU A 20 -12.31 -1.35 -17.01
N GLY A 21 -12.58 -2.52 -16.45
CA GLY A 21 -13.31 -3.62 -17.08
C GLY A 21 -12.43 -4.62 -17.85
N HIS A 22 -11.27 -4.19 -18.35
CA HIS A 22 -10.40 -5.06 -19.18
C HIS A 22 -9.11 -5.50 -18.47
N TYR A 23 -8.69 -4.76 -17.44
CA TYR A 23 -7.49 -5.07 -16.68
C TYR A 23 -7.53 -6.44 -15.97
N GLU A 24 -8.71 -6.86 -15.49
CA GLU A 24 -8.85 -8.17 -14.82
C GLU A 24 -9.16 -9.32 -15.75
N ASN A 25 -9.87 -9.07 -16.85
CA ASN A 25 -10.27 -10.12 -17.79
C ASN A 25 -9.10 -10.66 -18.60
N SER A 26 -7.95 -9.98 -18.57
CA SER A 26 -6.72 -10.47 -19.17
C SER A 26 -5.86 -11.10 -18.09
N GLU A 27 -6.16 -12.37 -17.75
CA GLU A 27 -5.43 -13.19 -16.77
C GLU A 27 -3.91 -13.23 -17.03
N ALA A 28 -3.49 -13.06 -18.29
CA ALA A 28 -2.09 -13.01 -18.68
C ALA A 28 -1.42 -11.63 -18.48
N SER A 29 -2.17 -10.53 -18.37
CA SER A 29 -1.62 -9.16 -18.40
C SER A 29 -1.11 -8.64 -17.04
N LYS A 30 -1.73 -9.04 -15.93
CA LYS A 30 -1.38 -8.57 -14.57
C LYS A 30 0.06 -8.96 -14.17
N PRO A 31 0.47 -10.24 -14.21
CA PRO A 31 1.83 -10.62 -13.82
C PRO A 31 2.87 -10.20 -14.87
N THR A 32 2.54 -10.22 -16.16
CA THR A 32 3.49 -9.88 -17.24
C THR A 32 3.86 -8.40 -17.25
N LEU A 33 2.89 -7.50 -17.07
CA LEU A 33 3.17 -6.06 -16.97
C LEU A 33 4.05 -5.73 -15.76
N SER A 34 3.72 -6.32 -14.61
CA SER A 34 4.47 -6.09 -13.36
C SER A 34 5.92 -6.59 -13.47
N VAL A 35 6.13 -7.78 -14.03
CA VAL A 35 7.46 -8.34 -14.29
C VAL A 35 8.23 -7.50 -15.29
N PHE A 36 7.58 -7.05 -16.36
CA PHE A 36 8.20 -6.18 -17.36
C PHE A 36 8.67 -4.84 -16.75
N LEU A 37 7.82 -4.20 -15.94
CA LEU A 37 8.17 -2.95 -15.25
C LEU A 37 9.31 -3.14 -14.25
N LEU A 38 9.38 -4.29 -13.58
CA LEU A 38 10.48 -4.63 -12.69
C LEU A 38 11.80 -4.78 -13.45
N ILE A 39 11.80 -5.55 -14.55
CA ILE A 39 12.99 -5.72 -15.40
C ILE A 39 13.46 -4.38 -15.94
N PHE A 40 12.54 -3.56 -16.43
CA PHE A 40 12.83 -2.22 -16.92
C PHE A 40 13.41 -1.31 -15.82
N SER A 41 12.89 -1.39 -14.59
CA SER A 41 13.43 -0.67 -13.44
C SER A 41 14.84 -1.12 -13.06
N CYS A 42 15.13 -2.41 -13.11
CA CYS A 42 16.46 -2.93 -12.87
C CYS A 42 17.44 -2.49 -13.97
N ALA A 43 17.05 -2.60 -15.24
CA ALA A 43 17.88 -2.18 -16.38
C ALA A 43 18.18 -0.67 -16.34
N SER A 44 17.17 0.16 -16.08
CA SER A 44 17.36 1.62 -15.95
C SER A 44 18.26 1.97 -14.76
N ALA A 45 18.13 1.29 -13.62
CA ALA A 45 19.02 1.49 -12.48
C ALA A 45 20.49 1.16 -12.84
N LEU A 46 20.74 0.04 -13.52
CA LEU A 46 22.08 -0.36 -13.98
C LEU A 46 22.67 0.67 -14.95
N THR A 47 21.88 1.14 -15.91
CA THR A 47 22.28 2.16 -16.88
C THR A 47 22.64 3.47 -16.18
N ILE A 48 21.85 3.92 -15.22
CA ILE A 48 22.13 5.13 -14.44
C ILE A 48 23.46 5.00 -13.69
N VAL A 49 23.68 3.87 -13.01
CA VAL A 49 24.95 3.61 -12.29
C VAL A 49 26.13 3.61 -13.26
N TYR A 50 26.00 2.93 -14.39
CA TYR A 50 27.04 2.89 -15.42
C TYR A 50 27.40 4.30 -15.91
N PHE A 51 26.42 5.13 -16.28
CA PHE A 51 26.66 6.50 -16.72
C PHE A 51 27.32 7.38 -15.64
N MET A 52 26.97 7.17 -14.37
CA MET A 52 27.59 7.91 -13.26
C MET A 52 29.05 7.53 -13.05
N LEU A 53 29.42 6.27 -13.31
CA LEU A 53 30.79 5.75 -13.15
C LEU A 53 31.72 6.09 -14.33
N ILE A 54 31.20 6.40 -15.51
CA ILE A 54 32.04 6.79 -16.68
C ILE A 54 32.83 8.08 -16.41
N ALA A 55 32.31 8.97 -15.55
CA ALA A 55 32.89 10.27 -15.28
C ALA A 55 34.06 10.25 -14.26
N ASP A 56 34.57 9.07 -13.91
CA ASP A 56 35.56 8.90 -12.85
C ASP A 56 36.98 9.29 -13.31
N ASP A 57 37.66 10.07 -12.47
CA ASP A 57 39.02 10.56 -12.72
C ASP A 57 40.01 9.72 -11.91
N LYS A 58 40.87 8.97 -12.60
CA LYS A 58 41.72 7.92 -12.01
C LYS A 58 42.78 8.45 -11.04
N ASP A 59 43.02 9.75 -11.04
CA ASP A 59 44.08 10.40 -10.25
C ASP A 59 43.58 10.98 -8.90
N GLU A 60 42.30 10.77 -8.53
CA GLU A 60 41.75 11.35 -7.31
C GLU A 60 42.10 10.56 -6.03
N LYS A 61 42.64 11.27 -5.02
CA LYS A 61 43.16 10.70 -3.76
C LYS A 61 42.11 10.43 -2.67
N ILE A 62 40.81 10.60 -2.94
CA ILE A 62 39.73 10.28 -1.99
C ILE A 62 38.77 9.29 -2.64
N THR A 63 39.19 8.03 -2.68
CA THR A 63 38.47 6.88 -3.25
C THR A 63 37.48 6.24 -2.27
N HIS A 64 36.94 7.01 -1.33
CA HIS A 64 35.88 6.49 -0.47
C HIS A 64 34.53 6.74 -1.15
N CYS A 65 33.82 5.68 -1.51
CA CYS A 65 32.42 5.69 -1.98
C CYS A 65 31.45 6.42 -1.03
N LEU A 66 31.92 6.76 0.17
CA LEU A 66 31.21 7.47 1.22
C LEU A 66 31.35 9.00 1.13
N SER A 67 32.43 9.52 0.55
CA SER A 67 32.71 10.95 0.48
C SER A 67 32.24 11.49 -0.85
N PHE A 68 31.33 12.47 -0.85
CA PHE A 68 30.98 13.23 -2.04
C PHE A 68 32.25 13.87 -2.61
N SER A 69 32.83 13.22 -3.61
CA SER A 69 34.02 13.71 -4.29
C SER A 69 33.73 15.10 -4.86
N ALA A 70 34.75 15.96 -4.83
CA ALA A 70 34.69 17.31 -5.36
C ALA A 70 34.90 17.35 -6.89
N THR A 71 34.95 16.20 -7.58
CA THR A 71 35.23 16.10 -9.02
C THR A 71 33.97 16.11 -9.89
N LYS A 72 34.16 15.89 -11.20
CA LYS A 72 33.10 15.67 -12.18
C LYS A 72 32.12 14.57 -11.76
N MET A 73 32.61 13.51 -11.11
CA MET A 73 31.78 12.44 -10.55
C MET A 73 30.79 12.99 -9.50
N GLY A 74 31.29 13.85 -8.61
CA GLY A 74 30.46 14.62 -7.69
C GLY A 74 29.34 15.36 -8.42
N ASN A 75 29.67 16.20 -9.40
CA ASN A 75 28.69 16.95 -10.20
C ASN A 75 27.59 16.07 -10.84
N SER A 76 27.96 14.88 -11.32
CA SER A 76 27.00 13.91 -11.85
C SER A 76 26.05 13.38 -10.76
N PHE A 77 26.56 13.06 -9.57
CA PHE A 77 25.72 12.68 -8.42
C PHE A 77 24.78 13.80 -7.98
N TYR A 78 25.21 15.06 -7.99
CA TYR A 78 24.33 16.18 -7.65
C TYR A 78 23.24 16.40 -8.68
N THR A 79 23.57 16.30 -9.97
CA THR A 79 22.56 16.30 -11.04
C THR A 79 21.55 15.17 -10.82
N LEU A 80 22.02 13.99 -10.45
CA LEU A 80 21.16 12.86 -10.12
C LEU A 80 20.27 13.12 -8.91
N PHE A 81 20.77 13.72 -7.82
CA PHE A 81 19.93 14.08 -6.67
C PHE A 81 18.87 15.12 -7.02
N CYS A 82 19.21 16.12 -7.84
CA CYS A 82 18.23 17.08 -8.34
C CYS A 82 17.15 16.38 -9.19
N CYS A 83 17.57 15.57 -10.17
CA CYS A 83 16.64 14.79 -11.00
C CYS A 83 15.74 13.88 -10.16
N GLN A 84 16.31 13.18 -9.18
CA GLN A 84 15.58 12.31 -8.26
C GLN A 84 14.58 13.10 -7.40
N PHE A 85 14.97 14.29 -6.91
CA PHE A 85 14.09 15.15 -6.13
C PHE A 85 12.89 15.64 -6.95
N TYR A 86 13.12 16.15 -8.18
CA TYR A 86 12.03 16.56 -9.07
C TYR A 86 11.14 15.38 -9.48
N PHE A 87 11.72 14.21 -9.71
CA PHE A 87 10.99 13.00 -10.05
C PHE A 87 10.07 12.54 -8.91
N GLU A 88 10.54 12.56 -7.66
CA GLU A 88 9.73 12.24 -6.48
C GLU A 88 8.56 13.22 -6.30
N ILE A 89 8.80 14.53 -6.48
CA ILE A 89 7.72 15.54 -6.46
C ILE A 89 6.70 15.26 -7.57
N GLY A 90 7.17 14.97 -8.78
CA GLY A 90 6.30 14.63 -9.92
C GLY A 90 5.46 13.38 -9.65
N LEU A 91 6.06 12.33 -9.09
CA LEU A 91 5.35 11.11 -8.69
C LEU A 91 4.30 11.39 -7.61
N PHE A 92 4.65 12.16 -6.58
CA PHE A 92 3.72 12.53 -5.51
C PHE A 92 2.49 13.28 -6.07
N MET A 93 2.72 14.29 -6.92
CA MET A 93 1.65 15.05 -7.56
C MET A 93 0.79 14.15 -8.46
N SER A 94 1.41 13.28 -9.25
CA SER A 94 0.71 12.37 -10.15
C SER A 94 -0.14 11.35 -9.39
N GLN A 95 0.36 10.81 -8.28
CA GLN A 95 -0.39 9.93 -7.37
C GLN A 95 -1.60 10.63 -6.77
N PHE A 96 -1.43 11.88 -6.30
CA PHE A 96 -2.52 12.68 -5.75
C PHE A 96 -3.63 12.93 -6.80
N LEU A 97 -3.25 13.30 -8.02
CA LEU A 97 -4.18 13.47 -9.13
C LEU A 97 -4.91 12.19 -9.49
N LEU A 98 -4.20 11.06 -9.58
CA LEU A 98 -4.79 9.76 -9.88
C LEU A 98 -5.80 9.32 -8.82
N ARG A 99 -5.48 9.53 -7.54
CA ARG A 99 -6.40 9.25 -6.43
C ARG A 99 -7.67 10.09 -6.53
N ASN A 100 -7.54 11.39 -6.77
CA ASN A 100 -8.70 12.29 -6.91
C ASN A 100 -9.55 11.92 -8.12
N TYR A 101 -8.91 11.60 -9.25
CA TYR A 101 -9.57 11.11 -10.45
C TYR A 101 -10.42 9.84 -10.16
N ASN A 102 -9.83 8.86 -9.48
CA ASN A 102 -10.54 7.63 -9.13
C ASN A 102 -11.71 7.87 -8.14
N ARG A 103 -11.57 8.83 -7.21
CA ARG A 103 -12.66 9.23 -6.31
C ARG A 103 -13.83 9.87 -7.05
N LEU A 104 -13.54 10.76 -7.99
CA LEU A 104 -14.57 11.37 -8.84
C LEU A 104 -15.28 10.29 -9.68
N GLN A 105 -14.51 9.38 -10.24
CA GLN A 105 -15.02 8.25 -11.01
C GLN A 105 -15.88 7.27 -10.20
N GLN A 106 -15.73 7.21 -8.87
CA GLN A 106 -16.50 6.33 -7.99
C GLN A 106 -17.93 6.83 -7.78
N GLN A 107 -18.15 8.14 -7.90
CA GLN A 107 -19.47 8.77 -7.77
C GLN A 107 -20.35 8.57 -9.01
N ASP A 108 -19.78 8.05 -10.10
CA ASP A 108 -20.50 7.81 -11.34
C ASP A 108 -21.43 6.58 -11.23
N ILE A 109 -22.72 6.86 -11.23
CA ILE A 109 -23.78 5.85 -11.09
C ILE A 109 -23.89 4.98 -12.36
N THR A 110 -23.46 5.49 -13.52
CA THR A 110 -23.69 4.86 -14.84
C THR A 110 -22.86 3.61 -15.10
N LYS A 111 -21.83 3.36 -14.28
CA LYS A 111 -20.90 2.23 -14.49
C LYS A 111 -21.48 0.87 -14.10
N THR A 112 -21.06 -0.15 -14.85
CA THR A 112 -21.36 -1.57 -14.58
C THR A 112 -20.77 -2.02 -13.24
N LEU A 113 -21.37 -3.05 -12.63
CA LEU A 113 -20.99 -3.54 -11.30
C LEU A 113 -19.52 -4.00 -11.25
N GLY A 114 -19.05 -4.69 -12.29
CA GLY A 114 -17.65 -5.12 -12.39
C GLY A 114 -16.65 -3.96 -12.43
N CYS A 115 -16.96 -2.90 -13.19
CA CYS A 115 -16.13 -1.68 -13.20
C CYS A 115 -16.12 -0.97 -11.85
N LYS A 116 -17.24 -0.95 -11.12
CA LYS A 116 -17.32 -0.37 -9.77
C LYS A 116 -16.48 -1.17 -8.77
N TYR A 117 -16.50 -2.50 -8.85
CA TYR A 117 -15.68 -3.36 -8.01
C TYR A 117 -14.18 -3.13 -8.27
N GLN A 118 -13.76 -3.12 -9.54
CA GLN A 118 -12.36 -2.87 -9.91
C GLN A 118 -11.87 -1.48 -9.50
N LEU A 119 -12.72 -0.47 -9.66
CA LEU A 119 -12.40 0.89 -9.21
C LEU A 119 -12.24 0.95 -7.69
N PHE A 120 -13.11 0.26 -6.94
CA PHE A 120 -13.03 0.19 -5.48
C PHE A 120 -11.75 -0.50 -5.01
N GLU A 121 -11.38 -1.63 -5.62
CA GLU A 121 -10.12 -2.32 -5.33
C GLU A 121 -8.91 -1.43 -5.63
N ASN A 122 -8.88 -0.78 -6.80
CA ASN A 122 -7.77 0.09 -7.18
C ASN A 122 -7.65 1.30 -6.23
N LEU A 123 -8.79 1.88 -5.82
CA LEU A 123 -8.82 2.97 -4.84
C LEU A 123 -8.27 2.52 -3.48
N GLN A 124 -8.69 1.34 -3.01
CA GLN A 124 -8.21 0.78 -1.75
C GLN A 124 -6.71 0.55 -1.77
N VAL A 125 -6.16 0.04 -2.88
CA VAL A 125 -4.71 -0.14 -3.04
C VAL A 125 -3.99 1.21 -3.07
N LEU A 126 -4.49 2.18 -3.82
CA LEU A 126 -3.93 3.54 -3.85
C LEU A 126 -3.91 4.18 -2.46
N GLU A 127 -4.97 4.04 -1.68
CA GLU A 127 -5.03 4.58 -0.31
C GLU A 127 -4.03 3.90 0.64
N GLN A 128 -3.71 2.63 0.44
CA GLN A 128 -2.68 1.92 1.22
C GLN A 128 -1.26 2.28 0.79
N ILE A 129 -1.02 2.44 -0.50
CA ILE A 129 0.31 2.71 -1.06
C ILE A 129 0.70 4.20 -0.87
N THR A 130 -0.25 5.12 -0.98
CA THR A 130 -0.01 6.57 -0.84
C THR A 130 0.80 6.95 0.41
N PRO A 131 0.46 6.53 1.65
CA PRO A 131 1.24 6.90 2.84
C PRO A 131 2.66 6.34 2.82
N ILE A 132 2.87 5.17 2.19
CA ILE A 132 4.20 4.57 2.04
C ILE A 132 5.04 5.45 1.10
N ILE A 133 4.48 5.79 -0.07
CA ILE A 133 5.16 6.67 -1.03
C ILE A 133 5.48 8.00 -0.37
N ILE A 134 4.52 8.64 0.32
CA ILE A 134 4.74 9.92 1.01
C ILE A 134 5.90 9.83 2.00
N THR A 135 5.89 8.81 2.86
CA THR A 135 6.92 8.65 3.89
C THR A 135 8.30 8.43 3.26
N CYS A 136 8.38 7.57 2.25
CA CYS A 136 9.61 7.31 1.52
C CYS A 136 10.11 8.56 0.75
N SER A 137 9.22 9.29 0.07
CA SER A 137 9.54 10.53 -0.65
C SER A 137 10.01 11.62 0.30
N LEU A 138 9.44 11.73 1.51
CA LEU A 138 9.90 12.66 2.55
C LEU A 138 11.32 12.31 3.03
N VAL A 139 11.60 11.03 3.30
CA VAL A 139 12.94 10.59 3.74
C VAL A 139 13.98 10.78 2.63
N ILE A 140 13.64 10.41 1.39
CA ILE A 140 14.53 10.58 0.23
C ILE A 140 14.72 12.08 -0.08
N GLY A 141 13.66 12.87 0.00
CA GLY A 141 13.70 14.31 -0.23
C GLY A 141 14.55 15.05 0.80
N THR A 142 14.39 14.72 2.09
CA THR A 142 15.23 15.27 3.15
C THR A 142 16.69 14.85 3.02
N TYR A 143 16.96 13.59 2.63
CA TYR A 143 18.31 13.14 2.28
C TYR A 143 18.92 13.97 1.14
N ASN A 144 18.22 14.09 0.01
CA ASN A 144 18.69 14.85 -1.15
C ASN A 144 18.94 16.32 -0.80
N LEU A 145 18.00 16.95 -0.08
CA LEU A 145 18.12 18.33 0.37
C LEU A 145 19.34 18.52 1.29
N THR A 146 19.54 17.62 2.25
CA THR A 146 20.68 17.68 3.17
C THR A 146 22.00 17.49 2.44
N ALA A 147 22.08 16.57 1.47
CA ALA A 147 23.25 16.37 0.64
C ALA A 147 23.59 17.61 -0.22
N LEU A 148 22.56 18.28 -0.78
CA LEU A 148 22.72 19.53 -1.53
C LEU A 148 23.21 20.67 -0.62
N LEU A 149 22.62 20.82 0.56
CA LEU A 149 23.04 21.84 1.54
C LEU A 149 24.47 21.60 2.04
N LEU A 150 24.83 20.35 2.35
CA LEU A 150 26.17 20.02 2.84
C LEU A 150 27.25 20.38 1.81
N ARG A 151 26.96 20.25 0.52
CA ARG A 151 27.85 20.72 -0.54
C ARG A 151 28.04 22.23 -0.52
N LEU A 152 26.94 22.98 -0.43
CA LEU A 152 26.97 24.45 -0.45
C LEU A 152 27.81 25.02 0.70
N PHE A 153 27.79 24.36 1.86
CA PHE A 153 28.53 24.78 3.05
C PHE A 153 29.89 24.07 3.22
N LYS A 154 30.35 23.30 2.22
CA LYS A 154 31.59 22.51 2.32
C LYS A 154 32.80 23.36 2.73
N ASP A 155 32.95 24.55 2.15
CA ASP A 155 34.11 25.41 2.38
C ASP A 155 34.06 26.15 3.72
N VAL A 156 32.89 26.18 4.37
CA VAL A 156 32.66 26.85 5.66
C VAL A 156 32.79 25.86 6.83
N ILE A 157 32.58 24.57 6.59
CA ILE A 157 32.53 23.54 7.63
C ILE A 157 33.91 22.91 7.88
N SER A 158 34.24 22.66 9.16
CA SER A 158 35.47 21.93 9.51
C SER A 158 35.47 20.50 8.97
N LYS A 159 36.64 20.00 8.55
CA LYS A 159 36.79 18.67 7.94
C LYS A 159 36.17 17.53 8.77
N ASN A 160 36.35 17.57 10.10
CA ASN A 160 35.82 16.54 11.00
C ASN A 160 34.29 16.54 11.06
N LEU A 161 33.68 17.74 11.11
CA LEU A 161 32.22 17.88 11.11
C LEU A 161 31.63 17.47 9.76
N TYR A 162 32.31 17.79 8.66
CA TYR A 162 31.89 17.38 7.31
C TYR A 162 31.85 15.85 7.17
N ILE A 163 32.90 15.15 7.63
CA ILE A 163 32.96 13.67 7.60
C ILE A 163 31.83 13.06 8.43
N LEU A 164 31.60 13.59 9.65
CA LEU A 164 30.56 13.11 10.54
C LEU A 164 29.15 13.28 9.92
N LEU A 165 28.85 14.46 9.36
CA LEU A 165 27.57 14.73 8.68
C LEU A 165 27.38 13.85 7.45
N THR A 166 28.43 13.66 6.66
CA THR A 166 28.39 12.78 5.49
C THR A 166 28.07 11.33 5.89
N PHE A 167 28.64 10.86 7.00
CA PHE A 167 28.36 9.52 7.55
C PHE A 167 26.90 9.38 7.99
N TYR A 168 26.35 10.37 8.69
CA TYR A 168 24.93 10.36 9.09
C TYR A 168 23.98 10.34 7.89
N ILE A 169 24.28 11.14 6.87
CA ILE A 169 23.51 11.21 5.62
C ILE A 169 23.53 9.86 4.89
N TRP A 170 24.65 9.15 4.92
CA TRP A 170 24.79 7.84 4.25
C TRP A 170 23.85 6.77 4.85
N VAL A 171 23.48 6.87 6.12
CA VAL A 171 22.55 5.92 6.77
C VAL A 171 21.10 6.17 6.38
N MET A 172 20.71 7.43 6.09
CA MET A 172 19.32 7.82 5.83
C MET A 172 18.63 7.05 4.69
N PRO A 173 19.26 6.78 3.53
CA PRO A 173 18.65 6.02 2.43
C PRO A 173 18.26 4.58 2.78
N HIS A 174 18.71 4.05 3.92
CA HIS A 174 18.32 2.72 4.40
C HIS A 174 17.02 2.74 5.20
N LEU A 175 16.61 3.90 5.74
CA LEU A 175 15.36 4.05 6.50
C LEU A 175 14.07 3.75 5.67
N PRO A 176 13.96 4.12 4.38
CA PRO A 176 12.82 3.75 3.54
C PRO A 176 12.60 2.23 3.44
N TYR A 177 13.66 1.41 3.51
CA TYR A 177 13.52 -0.05 3.51
C TYR A 177 12.85 -0.54 4.79
N LEU A 178 13.28 -0.02 5.95
CA LEU A 178 12.66 -0.31 7.24
C LEU A 178 11.19 0.14 7.25
N MET A 179 10.90 1.34 6.74
CA MET A 179 9.54 1.88 6.68
C MET A 179 8.64 1.06 5.75
N SER A 180 9.16 0.62 4.60
CA SER A 180 8.42 -0.24 3.67
C SER A 180 8.11 -1.60 4.32
N PHE A 181 9.08 -2.18 5.04
CA PHE A 181 8.88 -3.43 5.77
C PHE A 181 7.85 -3.30 6.90
N LEU A 182 7.92 -2.25 7.70
CA LEU A 182 6.93 -1.97 8.75
C LEU A 182 5.54 -1.74 8.16
N SER A 183 5.45 -1.00 7.06
CA SER A 183 4.18 -0.77 6.36
C SER A 183 3.56 -2.07 5.85
N PHE A 184 4.37 -2.97 5.28
CA PHE A 184 3.91 -4.29 4.86
C PHE A 184 3.35 -5.09 6.04
N ARG A 185 4.02 -5.08 7.20
CA ARG A 185 3.52 -5.75 8.41
C ARG A 185 2.20 -5.18 8.89
N ILE A 186 2.08 -3.85 8.96
CA ILE A 186 0.85 -3.16 9.39
C ILE A 186 -0.30 -3.47 8.43
N ILE A 187 -0.06 -3.46 7.12
CA ILE A 187 -1.07 -3.80 6.11
C ILE A 187 -1.51 -5.26 6.28
N ARG A 188 -0.57 -6.19 6.46
CA ARG A 188 -0.89 -7.61 6.64
C ARG A 188 -1.73 -7.85 7.89
N GLU A 189 -1.40 -7.20 9.00
CA GLU A 189 -2.18 -7.28 10.26
C GLU A 189 -3.57 -6.63 10.11
N ASN A 190 -3.68 -5.52 9.37
CA ASN A 190 -4.97 -4.90 9.06
C ASN A 190 -5.86 -5.77 8.15
N ILE A 191 -5.29 -6.45 7.16
CA ILE A 191 -6.03 -7.38 6.31
C ILE A 191 -6.51 -8.57 7.14
N ARG A 192 -5.64 -9.12 7.99
CA ARG A 192 -5.98 -10.24 8.87
C ARG A 192 -7.13 -9.88 9.83
N SER A 193 -7.02 -8.76 10.54
CA SER A 193 -8.06 -8.32 11.47
C SER A 193 -9.38 -7.99 10.78
N LYS A 194 -9.36 -7.40 9.56
CA LYS A 194 -10.58 -7.22 8.76
C LYS A 194 -11.22 -8.55 8.38
N THR A 195 -10.41 -9.54 8.03
CA THR A 195 -10.88 -10.87 7.65
C THR A 195 -11.51 -11.58 8.85
N GLU A 196 -10.91 -11.46 10.03
CA GLU A 196 -11.46 -11.98 11.29
C GLU A 196 -12.80 -11.30 11.62
N ARG A 197 -12.87 -9.96 11.57
CA ARG A 197 -14.14 -9.22 11.79
C ARG A 197 -15.23 -9.57 10.77
N LEU A 198 -14.87 -9.81 9.51
CA LEU A 198 -15.81 -10.24 8.48
C LEU A 198 -16.34 -11.65 8.77
N LYS A 199 -15.49 -12.58 9.22
CA LYS A 199 -15.92 -13.91 9.66
C LYS A 199 -16.84 -13.83 10.87
N ASP A 200 -16.51 -13.00 11.85
CA ASP A 200 -17.34 -12.77 13.04
C ASP A 200 -18.70 -12.15 12.67
N ALA A 201 -18.72 -11.21 11.71
CA ALA A 201 -19.96 -10.61 11.22
C ALA A 201 -20.84 -11.60 10.43
N VAL A 202 -20.23 -12.45 9.60
CA VAL A 202 -20.97 -13.47 8.84
C VAL A 202 -21.53 -14.53 9.79
N THR A 203 -20.71 -15.06 10.70
CA THR A 203 -21.13 -16.07 11.69
C THR A 203 -22.20 -15.53 12.63
N SER A 204 -22.05 -14.31 13.15
CA SER A 204 -23.10 -13.68 13.96
C SER A 204 -24.38 -13.40 13.17
N SER A 205 -24.29 -13.08 11.86
CA SER A 205 -25.49 -12.93 11.03
C SER A 205 -26.16 -14.26 10.71
N GLU A 206 -25.39 -15.33 10.48
CA GLU A 206 -25.92 -16.67 10.28
C GLU A 206 -26.55 -17.21 11.57
N GLU A 207 -25.93 -17.01 12.72
CA GLU A 207 -26.50 -17.32 14.02
C GLU A 207 -27.77 -16.50 14.31
N ALA A 208 -27.79 -15.20 13.94
CA ALA A 208 -28.97 -14.35 14.07
C ALA A 208 -30.11 -14.75 13.12
N VAL A 209 -29.81 -15.11 11.88
CA VAL A 209 -30.80 -15.60 10.90
C VAL A 209 -31.31 -16.99 11.30
N PHE A 210 -30.42 -17.87 11.76
CA PHE A 210 -30.78 -19.21 12.22
C PHE A 210 -31.64 -19.15 13.48
N SER A 211 -31.25 -18.35 14.48
CA SER A 211 -32.04 -18.15 15.71
C SER A 211 -33.40 -17.49 15.44
N PHE A 212 -33.46 -16.50 14.53
CA PHE A 212 -34.72 -15.89 14.12
C PHE A 212 -35.63 -16.87 13.37
N SER A 213 -35.05 -17.73 12.52
CA SER A 213 -35.79 -18.77 11.81
C SER A 213 -36.33 -19.85 12.75
N MET A 214 -35.55 -20.23 13.77
CA MET A 214 -35.91 -21.21 14.80
C MET A 214 -37.04 -20.67 15.68
N TYR A 215 -36.94 -19.41 16.13
CA TYR A 215 -38.00 -18.74 16.90
C TYR A 215 -39.33 -18.67 16.15
N LYS A 216 -39.30 -18.33 14.85
CA LYS A 216 -40.50 -18.34 14.00
C LYS A 216 -41.07 -19.75 13.80
N TRP A 217 -40.21 -20.77 13.77
CA TRP A 217 -40.63 -22.16 13.67
C TRP A 217 -41.34 -22.63 14.93
N ASP A 218 -40.80 -22.31 16.11
CA ASP A 218 -41.42 -22.62 17.40
C ASP A 218 -42.76 -21.90 17.56
N GLU A 219 -42.84 -20.61 17.18
CA GLU A 219 -44.08 -19.85 17.23
C GLU A 219 -45.15 -20.41 16.26
N ALA A 220 -44.74 -20.88 15.08
CA ALA A 220 -45.62 -21.52 14.11
C ALA A 220 -46.05 -22.94 14.54
N TYR A 221 -45.16 -23.69 15.19
CA TYR A 221 -45.45 -24.99 15.78
C TYR A 221 -46.45 -24.85 16.93
N ASP A 222 -46.19 -23.94 17.87
CA ASP A 222 -47.10 -23.64 18.97
C ASP A 222 -48.46 -23.17 18.46
N ARG A 223 -48.53 -22.34 17.42
CA ARG A 223 -49.82 -21.98 16.80
C ARG A 223 -50.53 -23.15 16.12
N ARG A 224 -49.81 -24.06 15.47
CA ARG A 224 -50.42 -25.25 14.82
C ARG A 224 -50.89 -26.29 15.82
N PHE A 225 -50.20 -26.45 16.95
CA PHE A 225 -50.44 -27.52 17.91
C PHE A 225 -51.09 -27.05 19.23
N ASN A 226 -51.29 -25.74 19.44
CA ASN A 226 -52.02 -25.19 20.60
C ASN A 226 -53.52 -25.55 20.65
N VAL A 227 -54.08 -26.18 19.62
CA VAL A 227 -55.48 -26.63 19.68
C VAL A 227 -55.62 -27.96 20.44
N THR A 228 -54.53 -28.68 20.73
CA THR A 228 -54.61 -30.01 21.38
C THR A 228 -53.76 -30.20 22.65
N VAL A 229 -52.74 -29.36 22.91
CA VAL A 229 -51.89 -29.51 24.12
C VAL A 229 -52.59 -29.02 25.40
N GLY A 230 -53.56 -28.12 25.30
CA GLY A 230 -54.37 -27.65 26.43
C GLY A 230 -55.15 -28.78 27.14
N LYS A 231 -55.60 -29.79 26.40
CA LYS A 231 -56.31 -30.96 26.98
C LYS A 231 -55.37 -31.95 27.67
N ILE A 232 -54.17 -32.16 27.14
CA ILE A 232 -53.19 -33.11 27.71
C ILE A 232 -52.55 -32.54 28.99
N ARG A 233 -52.31 -31.22 29.05
CA ARG A 233 -51.77 -30.56 30.25
C ARG A 233 -52.78 -30.53 31.41
N TRP A 234 -54.07 -30.46 31.11
CA TRP A 234 -55.14 -30.52 32.11
C TRP A 234 -55.34 -31.95 32.65
N TRP A 235 -55.31 -32.97 31.78
CA TRP A 235 -55.35 -34.39 32.17
C TRP A 235 -54.17 -34.80 33.07
N ASN A 236 -52.94 -34.36 32.74
CA ASN A 236 -51.77 -34.63 33.60
C ASN A 236 -51.82 -33.91 34.96
N LYS A 237 -52.58 -32.81 35.07
CA LYS A 237 -52.83 -32.13 36.35
C LYS A 237 -53.86 -32.86 37.20
N ILE A 238 -54.88 -33.46 36.58
CA ILE A 238 -55.92 -34.24 37.27
C ILE A 238 -55.41 -35.61 37.71
N CYS A 239 -54.63 -36.31 36.88
CA CYS A 239 -54.03 -37.59 37.28
C CYS A 239 -53.04 -37.46 38.46
N ARG A 240 -52.44 -36.28 38.67
CA ARG A 240 -51.61 -35.99 39.86
C ARG A 240 -52.42 -35.67 41.11
N LEU A 241 -53.67 -35.27 40.98
CA LEU A 241 -54.56 -34.97 42.11
C LEU A 241 -55.34 -36.19 42.61
N ILE A 242 -55.45 -37.25 41.81
CA ILE A 242 -56.18 -38.49 42.16
C ILE A 242 -55.26 -39.57 42.78
N ASN A 243 -53.94 -39.42 42.68
CA ASN A 243 -52.95 -40.32 43.30
C ASN A 243 -52.38 -39.80 44.64
N LEU A 244 -53.21 -39.14 45.45
CA LEU A 244 -52.88 -38.69 46.81
C LEU A 244 -53.99 -39.10 47.77
#